data_AF-A0A258HCT8-F1
#
_entry.id   AF-A0A258HCT8-F1
#
_cell.length_a   1.000
_cell.length_b   1.000
_cell.length_c   1.000
_cell.angle_alpha   90.00
_cell.angle_beta   90.00
_cell.angle_gamma   90.00
#
_symmetry.space_group_name_H-M   'P 1'
#
loop_
_entity.id
_entity.type
_entity.pdbx_description
1 polymer ?
#
loop_
_entity_poly.entity_id
_entity_poly.type
_entity_poly.pdbx_seq_one_letter_code
_entity_poly.pdbx_strand_id
1 'polypeptide(L)'
;MAVVREALATSWAQPVASVVTIIMVAGMCATVLLTTGRTVGAEQAVISSIDSAGTRSIIVRAEPASGLDATVLDRLASLDGIEWAGAFGAASDVQNAAFDDATRVPVRTVWAADLTALGIPATSAIENRSAWASAAALDALGMPDAVGGVTAVSGGEYAIMGRIDVPDYLRFLEPLVMIPQTPETP
;
A
#
# COMPACT_ATOMS: atom_id res chain seq x y z
N MET A 1 -41.71 -37.48 -15.53
CA MET A 1 -42.81 -36.52 -15.33
C MET A 1 -43.71 -36.86 -14.13
N ALA A 2 -44.18 -38.11 -13.97
CA ALA A 2 -45.03 -38.49 -12.82
C ALA A 2 -44.38 -38.19 -11.46
N VAL A 3 -43.11 -38.55 -11.30
CA VAL A 3 -42.33 -38.37 -10.06
C VAL A 3 -42.17 -36.90 -9.64
N VAL A 4 -41.98 -35.98 -10.60
CA VAL A 4 -41.84 -34.54 -10.34
C VAL A 4 -43.17 -33.94 -9.86
N ARG A 5 -44.28 -34.37 -10.45
CA ARG A 5 -45.63 -33.90 -10.09
C ARG A 5 -46.03 -34.38 -8.70
N GLU A 6 -45.68 -35.61 -8.35
CA GLU A 6 -45.92 -36.16 -7.01
C GLU A 6 -45.08 -35.44 -5.95
N ALA A 7 -43.79 -35.18 -6.23
CA ALA A 7 -42.92 -34.42 -5.33
C ALA A 7 -43.43 -32.99 -5.05
N LEU A 8 -43.98 -32.32 -6.06
CA LEU A 8 -44.63 -31.01 -5.93
C LEU A 8 -45.89 -31.08 -5.07
N ALA A 9 -46.73 -32.09 -5.28
CA ALA A 9 -47.95 -32.28 -4.50
C ALA A 9 -47.64 -32.57 -3.01
N THR A 10 -46.62 -33.37 -2.72
CA THR A 10 -46.20 -33.67 -1.36
C THR A 10 -45.58 -32.46 -0.66
N SER A 11 -44.82 -31.61 -1.37
CA SER A 11 -44.32 -30.34 -0.81
C SER A 11 -45.44 -29.36 -0.45
N TRP A 12 -46.53 -29.34 -1.22
CA TRP A 12 -47.70 -28.52 -0.91
C TRP A 12 -48.48 -29.02 0.30
N ALA A 13 -48.41 -30.33 0.59
CA ALA A 13 -49.10 -30.92 1.74
C ALA A 13 -48.41 -30.64 3.09
N GLN A 14 -47.12 -30.27 3.09
CA GLN A 14 -46.33 -30.00 4.31
C GLN A 14 -45.51 -28.71 4.19
N PRO A 15 -46.17 -27.53 4.10
CA PRO A 15 -45.52 -26.26 3.78
C PRO A 15 -44.47 -25.83 4.80
N VAL A 16 -44.68 -26.13 6.09
CA VAL A 16 -43.72 -25.77 7.15
C VAL A 16 -42.42 -26.56 7.00
N ALA A 17 -42.50 -27.87 6.76
CA ALA A 17 -41.32 -28.71 6.63
C ALA A 17 -40.51 -28.34 5.38
N SER A 18 -41.17 -28.19 4.23
CA SER A 18 -40.53 -27.80 2.97
C SER A 18 -39.87 -26.43 3.04
N VAL A 19 -40.50 -25.43 3.67
CA VAL A 19 -39.92 -24.09 3.83
C VAL A 19 -38.64 -24.14 4.69
N VAL A 20 -38.67 -24.88 5.80
CA VAL A 20 -37.48 -25.05 6.66
C VAL A 20 -36.33 -25.71 5.90
N THR A 21 -36.62 -26.75 5.12
CA THR A 21 -35.59 -27.43 4.31
C THR A 21 -34.99 -26.50 3.25
N ILE A 22 -35.83 -25.71 2.55
CA ILE A 22 -35.36 -24.74 1.56
C ILE A 22 -34.46 -23.68 2.19
N ILE A 23 -34.84 -23.14 3.36
CA ILE A 23 -34.04 -22.14 4.07
C ILE A 23 -32.69 -22.73 4.49
N MET A 24 -32.66 -23.97 5.01
CA MET A 24 -31.41 -24.63 5.37
C MET A 24 -30.48 -24.81 4.16
N VAL A 25 -30.99 -25.30 3.04
CA VAL A 25 -30.20 -25.50 1.81
C VAL A 25 -29.71 -24.17 1.26
N ALA A 26 -30.57 -23.15 1.19
CA ALA A 26 -30.18 -21.82 0.74
C ALA A 26 -29.09 -21.20 1.62
N GLY A 27 -29.20 -21.36 2.94
CA GLY A 27 -28.20 -20.90 3.91
C GLY A 27 -26.84 -21.61 3.73
N MET A 28 -26.85 -22.94 3.52
CA MET A 28 -25.65 -23.71 3.21
C MET A 28 -25.01 -23.28 1.89
N CYS A 29 -25.80 -23.13 0.82
CA CYS A 29 -25.28 -22.66 -0.47
C CYS A 29 -24.70 -21.26 -0.36
N ALA A 30 -25.38 -20.35 0.34
CA ALA A 30 -24.89 -18.99 0.58
C ALA A 30 -23.57 -18.98 1.36
N THR A 31 -23.44 -19.78 2.42
CA THR A 31 -22.18 -19.87 3.19
C THR A 31 -21.03 -20.43 2.37
N VAL A 32 -21.26 -21.46 1.55
CA VAL A 32 -20.23 -21.99 0.64
C VAL A 32 -19.81 -20.93 -0.37
N LEU A 33 -20.76 -20.29 -1.05
CA LEU A 33 -20.47 -19.23 -2.01
C LEU A 33 -19.73 -18.04 -1.38
N LEU A 34 -20.13 -17.63 -0.17
CA LEU A 34 -19.49 -16.54 0.56
C LEU A 34 -18.05 -16.91 0.95
N THR A 35 -17.82 -18.15 1.38
CA THR A 35 -16.50 -18.63 1.79
C THR A 35 -15.58 -18.78 0.60
N THR A 36 -16.02 -19.47 -0.47
CA THR A 36 -15.25 -19.64 -1.70
C THR A 36 -15.00 -18.29 -2.39
N GLY A 37 -16.01 -17.42 -2.46
CA GLY A 37 -15.87 -16.07 -3.03
C GLY A 37 -14.83 -15.23 -2.29
N ARG A 38 -14.79 -15.30 -0.95
CA ARG A 38 -13.75 -14.65 -0.15
C ARG A 38 -12.35 -15.22 -0.39
N THR A 39 -12.23 -16.54 -0.52
CA THR A 39 -10.93 -17.20 -0.78
C THR A 39 -10.39 -16.84 -2.16
N VAL A 40 -11.22 -16.93 -3.20
CA VAL A 40 -10.83 -16.59 -4.58
C VAL A 40 -10.54 -15.10 -4.72
N GLY A 41 -11.32 -14.23 -4.06
CA GLY A 41 -11.04 -12.79 -4.04
C GLY A 41 -9.70 -12.46 -3.37
N ALA A 42 -9.34 -13.15 -2.29
CA ALA A 42 -8.03 -13.00 -1.65
C ALA A 42 -6.89 -13.53 -2.52
N GLU A 43 -7.09 -14.67 -3.19
CA GLU A 43 -6.10 -15.24 -4.12
C GLU A 43 -5.88 -14.33 -5.34
N GLN A 44 -6.95 -13.77 -5.92
CA GLN A 44 -6.86 -12.78 -6.99
C GLN A 44 -6.15 -11.50 -6.55
N ALA A 45 -6.35 -11.04 -5.31
CA ALA A 45 -5.61 -9.91 -4.77
C ALA A 45 -4.09 -10.18 -4.68
N VAL A 46 -3.70 -11.43 -4.37
CA VAL A 46 -2.29 -11.85 -4.33
C VAL A 46 -1.72 -12.04 -5.73
N ILE A 47 -2.46 -12.66 -6.65
CA ILE A 47 -1.99 -12.83 -8.04
C ILE A 47 -1.87 -11.48 -8.73
N SER A 48 -2.84 -10.57 -8.53
CA SER A 48 -2.79 -9.21 -9.06
C SER A 48 -1.61 -8.42 -8.49
N SER A 49 -1.20 -8.65 -7.24
CA SER A 49 -0.02 -7.99 -6.68
C SER A 49 1.29 -8.57 -7.24
N ILE A 50 1.32 -9.87 -7.57
CA ILE A 50 2.47 -10.51 -8.22
C ILE A 50 2.63 -10.02 -9.67
N ASP A 51 1.55 -9.95 -10.44
CA ASP A 51 1.62 -9.60 -11.88
C ASP A 51 1.87 -8.10 -12.11
N SER A 52 1.32 -7.22 -11.25
CA SER A 52 1.49 -5.76 -11.33
C SER A 52 2.87 -5.29 -10.89
N ALA A 53 3.44 -5.87 -9.81
CA ALA A 53 4.74 -5.42 -9.27
C ALA A 53 5.92 -6.28 -9.75
N GLY A 54 5.74 -7.60 -9.91
CA GLY A 54 6.86 -8.54 -10.09
C GLY A 54 7.47 -8.61 -11.49
N THR A 55 6.74 -8.22 -12.54
CA THR A 55 7.24 -8.32 -13.92
C THR A 55 7.91 -7.04 -14.43
N ARG A 56 7.72 -5.90 -13.74
CA ARG A 56 8.21 -4.58 -14.16
C ARG A 56 9.00 -3.81 -13.10
N SER A 57 9.18 -4.37 -11.90
CA SER A 57 10.03 -3.78 -10.87
C SER A 57 11.10 -4.75 -10.41
N ILE A 58 12.32 -4.25 -10.19
CA ILE A 58 13.43 -4.99 -9.62
C ILE A 58 13.76 -4.32 -8.28
N ILE A 59 13.57 -5.05 -7.19
CA ILE A 59 13.89 -4.56 -5.84
C ILE A 59 15.25 -5.11 -5.44
N VAL A 60 16.23 -4.22 -5.32
CA VAL A 60 17.54 -4.56 -4.75
C VAL A 60 17.52 -4.21 -3.27
N ARG A 61 17.80 -5.20 -2.41
CA ARG A 61 18.05 -4.99 -0.98
C ARG A 61 19.53 -5.16 -0.72
N ALA A 62 20.08 -4.26 0.08
CA ALA A 62 21.49 -4.26 0.43
C ALA A 62 21.63 -4.23 1.95
N GLU A 63 22.55 -5.03 2.51
CA GLU A 63 22.92 -4.89 3.91
C GLU A 63 23.69 -3.58 4.15
N PRO A 64 23.66 -3.02 5.38
CA PRO A 64 24.38 -1.77 5.70
C PRO A 64 25.89 -1.79 5.39
N ALA A 65 26.51 -2.97 5.35
CA ALA A 65 27.93 -3.16 5.06
C ALA A 65 28.22 -3.56 3.60
N SER A 66 27.24 -3.43 2.70
CA SER A 66 27.37 -3.79 1.28
C SER A 66 28.23 -2.80 0.48
N GLY A 67 28.47 -1.61 1.02
CA GLY A 67 29.13 -0.51 0.29
C GLY A 67 28.27 0.08 -0.82
N LEU A 68 26.95 -0.20 -0.82
CA LEU A 68 26.00 0.38 -1.76
C LEU A 68 25.57 1.77 -1.26
N ASP A 69 25.73 2.78 -2.11
CA ASP A 69 25.31 4.16 -1.87
C ASP A 69 24.39 4.66 -3.00
N ALA A 70 23.93 5.91 -2.89
CA ALA A 70 23.04 6.52 -3.88
C ALA A 70 23.67 6.67 -5.27
N THR A 71 25.00 6.56 -5.42
CA THR A 71 25.69 6.70 -6.73
C THR A 71 25.35 5.56 -7.70
N VAL A 72 24.76 4.47 -7.20
CA VAL A 72 24.24 3.40 -8.05
C VAL A 72 23.09 3.89 -8.93
N LEU A 73 22.33 4.90 -8.49
CA LEU A 73 21.27 5.50 -9.30
C LEU A 73 21.81 6.12 -10.59
N ASP A 74 23.01 6.73 -10.56
CA ASP A 74 23.64 7.30 -11.76
C ASP A 74 23.98 6.22 -12.78
N ARG A 75 24.40 5.04 -12.29
CA ARG A 75 24.70 3.88 -13.15
C ARG A 75 23.41 3.33 -13.75
N LEU A 76 22.34 3.22 -12.97
CA LEU A 76 21.03 2.76 -13.45
C LEU A 76 20.42 3.74 -14.45
N ALA A 77 20.61 5.04 -14.28
CA ALA A 77 20.13 6.06 -15.22
C ALA A 77 20.77 5.94 -16.62
N SER A 78 21.93 5.28 -16.73
CA SER A 78 22.59 5.05 -18.02
C SER A 78 22.09 3.81 -18.78
N LEU A 79 21.20 3.01 -18.18
CA LEU A 79 20.67 1.79 -18.78
C LEU A 79 19.38 2.06 -19.55
N ASP A 80 19.35 1.66 -20.82
CA ASP A 80 18.14 1.73 -21.64
C ASP A 80 17.05 0.78 -21.12
N GLY A 81 15.82 1.30 -21.01
CA GLY A 81 14.64 0.53 -20.60
C GLY A 81 14.24 0.66 -19.12
N ILE A 82 15.00 1.41 -18.31
CA ILE A 82 14.59 1.80 -16.96
C ILE A 82 13.78 3.09 -17.04
N GLU A 83 12.47 3.00 -16.79
CA GLU A 83 11.58 4.17 -16.78
C GLU A 83 11.78 5.02 -15.52
N TRP A 84 12.02 4.38 -14.37
CA TRP A 84 12.25 5.05 -13.11
C TRP A 84 13.10 4.20 -12.16
N ALA A 85 13.99 4.85 -11.41
CA ALA A 85 14.76 4.24 -10.34
C ALA A 85 14.80 5.16 -9.12
N GLY A 86 14.63 4.57 -7.94
CA GLY A 86 14.77 5.28 -6.67
C GLY A 86 15.44 4.40 -5.62
N ALA A 87 16.28 5.02 -4.80
CA ALA A 87 16.88 4.40 -3.64
C ALA A 87 16.16 4.87 -2.38
N PHE A 88 15.97 3.95 -1.44
CA PHE A 88 15.25 4.21 -0.20
C PHE A 88 16.14 3.89 0.99
N GLY A 89 16.22 4.82 1.93
CA GLY A 89 16.94 4.63 3.17
C GLY A 89 16.23 3.67 4.13
N ALA A 90 16.91 3.42 5.25
CA ALA A 90 16.31 2.71 6.38
C ALA A 90 15.06 3.44 6.86
N ALA A 91 14.06 2.68 7.32
CA ALA A 91 12.89 3.27 7.96
C ALA A 91 13.26 3.76 9.37
N SER A 92 12.79 4.94 9.71
CA SER A 92 12.72 5.45 11.07
C SER A 92 11.30 5.91 11.34
N ASP A 93 10.91 6.08 12.60
CA ASP A 93 9.55 6.49 12.92
C ASP A 93 9.44 8.00 13.06
N VAL A 94 8.34 8.56 12.55
CA VAL A 94 7.91 9.93 12.80
C VAL A 94 6.52 9.96 13.43
N GLN A 95 6.24 11.02 14.16
CA GLN A 95 4.92 11.30 14.72
C GLN A 95 4.51 12.74 14.40
N ASN A 96 3.22 13.03 14.54
CA ASN A 96 2.72 14.39 14.41
C ASN A 96 3.33 15.29 15.50
N ALA A 97 4.01 16.37 15.11
CA ALA A 97 4.70 17.26 16.04
C ALA A 97 3.75 18.02 16.99
N ALA A 98 2.47 18.13 16.65
CA ALA A 98 1.47 18.77 17.49
C ALA A 98 1.01 17.89 18.68
N PHE A 99 1.32 16.59 18.66
CA PHE A 99 0.84 15.62 19.65
C PHE A 99 2.00 14.73 20.14
N ASP A 100 2.31 14.82 21.44
CA ASP A 100 3.43 14.08 22.04
C ASP A 100 3.25 12.54 22.02
N ASP A 101 2.02 12.04 21.91
CA ASP A 101 1.68 10.60 21.85
C ASP A 101 0.90 10.23 20.58
N ALA A 102 1.19 10.91 19.46
CA ALA A 102 0.60 10.58 18.16
C ALA A 102 1.04 9.20 17.65
N THR A 103 0.20 8.62 16.79
CA THR A 103 0.54 7.41 16.04
C THR A 103 1.83 7.60 15.26
N ARG A 104 2.73 6.63 15.42
CA ARG A 104 4.02 6.57 14.72
C ARG A 104 3.82 6.00 13.33
N VAL A 105 4.42 6.65 12.34
CA VAL A 105 4.41 6.23 10.94
C VAL A 105 5.85 6.15 10.44
N PRO A 106 6.21 5.13 9.65
CA PRO A 106 7.57 5.02 9.14
C PRO A 106 7.86 6.11 8.09
N VAL A 107 9.00 6.77 8.26
CA VAL A 107 9.62 7.68 7.31
C VAL A 107 10.89 7.06 6.72
N ARG A 108 11.14 7.35 5.45
CA ARG A 108 12.36 6.97 4.74
C ARG A 108 12.93 8.15 3.99
N THR A 109 14.25 8.23 3.91
CA THR A 109 14.91 9.07 2.92
C THR A 109 14.75 8.44 1.54
N VAL A 110 14.60 9.28 0.51
CA VAL A 110 14.49 8.82 -0.89
C VAL A 110 15.44 9.62 -1.77
N TRP A 111 16.14 8.91 -2.65
CA TRP A 111 16.94 9.47 -3.72
C TRP A 111 16.38 9.00 -5.05
N ALA A 112 16.13 9.91 -5.98
CA ALA A 112 15.74 9.58 -7.35
C ALA A 112 16.12 10.75 -8.27
N ALA A 113 16.33 10.46 -9.55
CA ALA A 113 16.57 11.50 -10.55
C ALA A 113 15.32 12.37 -10.79
N ASP A 114 14.15 11.76 -10.71
CA ASP A 114 12.86 12.42 -10.87
C ASP A 114 11.86 11.92 -9.82
N LEU A 115 11.44 12.81 -8.92
CA LEU A 115 10.41 12.54 -7.92
C LEU A 115 9.02 13.07 -8.34
N THR A 116 8.91 13.72 -9.51
CA THR A 116 7.62 14.21 -10.01
C THR A 116 6.69 13.06 -10.37
N ALA A 117 7.23 11.90 -10.75
CA ALA A 117 6.49 10.65 -10.93
C ALA A 117 5.74 10.20 -9.66
N LEU A 118 6.17 10.66 -8.47
CA LEU A 118 5.53 10.41 -7.18
C LEU A 118 4.65 11.58 -6.71
N GLY A 119 4.47 12.61 -7.54
CA GLY A 119 3.74 13.83 -7.20
C GLY A 119 4.55 14.85 -6.38
N ILE A 120 5.86 14.66 -6.21
CA ILE A 120 6.73 15.57 -5.47
C ILE A 120 7.29 16.63 -6.45
N PRO A 121 6.95 17.92 -6.30
CA PRO A 121 7.45 18.95 -7.21
C PRO A 121 8.95 19.21 -6.98
N ALA A 122 9.73 19.24 -8.05
CA ALA A 122 11.18 19.46 -7.98
C ALA A 122 11.58 20.77 -7.27
N THR A 123 10.75 21.81 -7.34
CA THR A 123 11.01 23.12 -6.72
C THR A 123 10.58 23.23 -5.27
N SER A 124 9.88 22.22 -4.73
CA SER A 124 9.29 22.27 -3.37
C SER A 124 10.07 21.44 -2.35
N ALA A 125 10.95 20.55 -2.82
CA ALA A 125 11.84 19.75 -1.99
C ALA A 125 12.93 20.62 -1.35
N ILE A 126 12.80 20.83 -0.03
CA ILE A 126 13.88 21.32 0.82
C ILE A 126 14.53 20.13 1.51
N GLU A 127 15.77 19.86 1.13
CA GLU A 127 16.55 18.74 1.68
C GLU A 127 16.52 18.73 3.22
N ASN A 128 16.29 17.54 3.79
CA ASN A 128 16.28 17.29 5.23
C ASN A 128 15.32 18.16 6.07
N ARG A 129 14.35 18.82 5.43
CA ARG A 129 13.33 19.64 6.13
C ARG A 129 11.94 19.47 5.57
N SER A 130 11.81 18.88 4.40
CA SER A 130 10.52 18.63 3.76
C SER A 130 10.25 17.14 3.66
N ALA A 131 8.99 16.78 3.87
CA ALA A 131 8.50 15.43 3.76
C ALA A 131 7.18 15.42 2.98
N TRP A 132 6.92 14.31 2.30
CA TRP A 132 5.63 14.03 1.66
C TRP A 132 5.11 12.71 2.21
N ALA A 133 3.81 12.60 2.33
CA ALA A 133 3.17 11.42 2.93
C ALA A 133 2.11 10.83 2.00
N SER A 134 1.96 9.51 2.01
CA SER A 134 0.84 8.85 1.35
C SER A 134 -0.47 9.13 2.09
N ALA A 135 -1.61 8.90 1.43
CA ALA A 135 -2.92 9.09 2.07
C ALA A 135 -3.05 8.27 3.36
N ALA A 136 -2.60 7.01 3.36
CA ALA A 136 -2.62 6.14 4.54
C ALA A 136 -1.74 6.69 5.69
N ALA A 137 -0.59 7.29 5.37
CA ALA A 137 0.26 7.92 6.36
C ALA A 137 -0.37 9.19 6.94
N LEU A 138 -0.98 10.04 6.10
CA LEU A 138 -1.67 11.25 6.52
C LEU A 138 -2.87 10.94 7.44
N ASP A 139 -3.65 9.92 7.12
CA ASP A 139 -4.76 9.47 7.96
C ASP A 139 -4.26 8.98 9.33
N ALA A 140 -3.18 8.19 9.36
CA ALA A 140 -2.57 7.73 10.60
C ALA A 140 -1.98 8.87 11.43
N LEU A 141 -1.40 9.89 10.79
CA LEU A 141 -0.86 11.08 11.47
C LEU A 141 -1.94 12.11 11.88
N GLY A 142 -3.20 11.91 11.44
CA GLY A 142 -4.27 12.88 11.66
C GLY A 142 -4.08 14.19 10.89
N MET A 143 -3.49 14.12 9.69
CA MET A 143 -3.17 15.27 8.82
C MET A 143 -3.92 15.20 7.48
N PRO A 144 -5.27 15.22 7.45
CA PRO A 144 -6.04 15.03 6.21
C PRO A 144 -5.75 16.08 5.13
N ASP A 145 -5.41 17.30 5.56
CA ASP A 145 -5.10 18.44 4.69
C ASP A 145 -3.67 18.41 4.12
N ALA A 146 -2.88 17.36 4.42
CA ALA A 146 -1.49 17.20 3.96
C ALA A 146 -0.58 18.38 4.33
N VAL A 147 -0.81 18.98 5.50
CA VAL A 147 -0.02 20.09 6.05
C VAL A 147 0.25 19.86 7.53
N GLY A 148 1.44 20.24 7.99
CA GLY A 148 1.84 20.11 9.38
C GLY A 148 3.33 19.82 9.54
N GLY A 149 3.76 19.61 10.78
CA GLY A 149 5.12 19.17 11.11
C GLY A 149 5.10 17.76 11.67
N VAL A 150 6.11 16.96 11.32
CA VAL A 150 6.38 15.67 11.94
C VAL A 150 7.75 15.68 12.62
N THR A 151 7.82 15.04 13.77
CA THR A 151 9.05 14.86 14.55
C THR A 151 9.47 13.40 14.44
N ALA A 152 10.71 13.17 14.01
CA ALA A 152 11.33 11.85 14.05
C ALA A 152 11.75 11.52 15.48
N VAL A 153 11.70 10.23 15.83
CA VAL A 153 12.18 9.74 17.13
C VAL A 153 13.66 10.01 17.34
N SER A 154 14.42 10.09 16.25
CA SER A 154 15.83 10.48 16.26
C SER A 154 16.08 11.98 16.51
N GLY A 155 15.02 12.79 16.58
CA GLY A 155 15.09 14.23 16.89
C GLY A 155 15.05 15.16 15.68
N GLY A 156 14.90 14.64 14.44
CA GLY A 156 14.71 15.47 13.25
C GLY A 156 13.29 16.01 13.12
N GLU A 157 13.12 17.22 12.60
CA GLU A 157 11.81 17.81 12.31
C GLU A 157 11.63 18.03 10.81
N TYR A 158 10.47 17.64 10.28
CA TYR A 158 10.15 17.76 8.87
C TYR A 158 8.77 18.38 8.68
N ALA A 159 8.66 19.31 7.73
CA ALA A 159 7.39 19.85 7.30
C ALA A 159 6.75 18.93 6.26
N ILE A 160 5.51 18.52 6.49
CA ILE A 160 4.70 17.85 5.47
C ILE A 160 4.27 18.90 4.45
N MET A 161 4.81 18.79 3.25
CA MET A 161 4.61 19.75 2.15
C MET A 161 3.55 19.30 1.16
N GLY A 162 3.07 18.06 1.27
CA GLY A 162 2.01 17.54 0.43
C GLY A 162 1.85 16.03 0.49
N ARG A 163 1.05 15.53 -0.45
CA ARG A 163 0.73 14.11 -0.61
C ARG A 163 1.60 13.47 -1.69
N ILE A 164 1.91 12.19 -1.51
CA ILE A 164 2.51 11.32 -2.53
C ILE A 164 1.43 10.46 -3.17
N ASP A 165 1.45 10.36 -4.49
CA ASP A 165 0.74 9.31 -5.20
C ASP A 165 1.62 8.06 -5.25
N VAL A 166 1.29 7.05 -4.45
CA VAL A 166 2.09 5.83 -4.31
C VAL A 166 1.76 4.86 -5.45
N PRO A 167 2.69 4.61 -6.39
CA PRO A 167 2.47 3.64 -7.47
C PRO A 167 2.35 2.22 -6.91
N ASP A 168 1.73 1.33 -7.68
CA ASP A 168 1.54 -0.08 -7.31
C ASP A 168 2.83 -0.76 -6.83
N TYR A 169 3.96 -0.49 -7.50
CA TYR A 169 5.26 -1.08 -7.16
C TYR A 169 5.88 -0.53 -5.86
N LEU A 170 5.35 0.56 -5.29
CA LEU A 170 5.74 1.10 -3.98
C LEU A 170 4.69 0.87 -2.89
N ARG A 171 3.52 0.31 -3.19
CA ARG A 171 2.45 0.09 -2.19
C ARG A 171 2.89 -0.76 -1.00
N PHE A 172 3.87 -1.65 -1.18
CA PHE A 172 4.42 -2.45 -0.09
C PHE A 172 5.11 -1.61 1.02
N LEU A 173 5.40 -0.34 0.73
CA LEU A 173 5.98 0.61 1.68
C LEU A 173 4.90 1.40 2.46
N GLU A 174 3.62 1.26 2.14
CA GLU A 174 2.57 1.96 2.86
C GLU A 174 2.35 1.41 4.28
N PRO A 175 2.02 2.27 5.26
CA PRO A 175 1.92 3.73 5.19
C PRO A 175 3.30 4.39 5.02
N LEU A 176 3.41 5.38 4.14
CA LEU A 176 4.70 5.86 3.64
C LEU A 176 4.88 7.37 3.82
N VAL A 177 5.96 7.76 4.49
CA VAL A 177 6.47 9.14 4.49
C VAL A 177 7.86 9.15 3.84
N MET A 178 8.10 10.08 2.93
CA MET A 178 9.38 10.25 2.24
C MET A 178 10.01 11.60 2.53
N ILE A 179 11.32 11.60 2.76
CA ILE A 179 12.15 12.80 2.84
C ILE A 179 13.08 12.79 1.60
N PRO A 180 12.79 13.61 0.58
CA PRO A 180 13.66 13.75 -0.58
C PRO A 180 15.08 14.16 -0.18
N GLN A 181 16.05 13.45 -0.72
CA GLN A 181 17.47 13.77 -0.64
C GLN A 181 18.00 14.09 -2.03
N THR A 182 19.02 14.94 -2.08
CA THR A 182 19.81 15.14 -3.29
C THR A 182 20.75 13.95 -3.50
N PRO A 183 20.99 13.50 -4.76
CA PRO A 183 21.92 12.41 -5.07
C PRO A 183 23.35 12.63 -4.54
N GLU A 184 23.73 13.88 -4.29
CA GLU A 184 25.04 14.27 -3.75
C GLU A 184 25.19 13.99 -2.24
N THR A 185 24.11 13.62 -1.56
CA THR A 185 24.07 13.39 -0.12
C THR A 185 24.18 11.88 0.16
N PRO A 186 25.26 11.43 0.83
CA PRO A 186 25.52 10.00 1.09
C PRO A 186 24.56 9.35 2.09
#